data_AF-A0A8X6GUJ5-F1
#
_entry.id   AF-A0A8X6GUJ5-F1
#
_cell.length_a   1.000
_cell.length_b   1.000
_cell.length_c   1.000
_cell.angle_alpha   90.00
_cell.angle_beta   90.00
_cell.angle_gamma   90.00
#
_symmetry.space_group_name_H-M   'P 1'
#
loop_
_entity.id
_entity.type
_entity.pdbx_description
1 polymer ?
#
loop_
_entity_poly.entity_id
_entity_poly.type
_entity_poly.pdbx_seq_one_letter_code
_entity_poly.pdbx_strand_id
1 'polypeptide(L)'
;MTLENDVNWETFSSKNILTEDIIRSLQNKVKWDLISRYQVLSESFILEFRDRLDRAAICTYQKLSEKFISQNQSLILWDIVSQFQTLVKDLFSDLQIMLIGKGFRDFKN
;
A
#
# COMPACT_ATOMS: atom_id res chain seq x y z
N MET A 1 -15.30 -5.60 33.58
CA MET A 1 -15.11 -4.43 32.70
C MET A 1 -13.74 -4.57 32.08
N THR A 2 -13.63 -5.14 30.89
CA THR A 2 -12.32 -5.35 30.23
C THR A 2 -11.86 -4.02 29.65
N LEU A 3 -10.58 -3.67 29.88
CA LEU A 3 -9.89 -2.45 29.43
C LEU A 3 -9.95 -2.18 27.91
N GLU A 4 -10.53 -3.09 27.14
CA GLU A 4 -10.58 -3.04 25.68
C GLU A 4 -11.63 -2.07 25.12
N ASN A 5 -12.66 -1.73 25.90
CA ASN A 5 -13.77 -0.89 25.45
C ASN A 5 -13.47 0.62 25.47
N ASP A 6 -12.40 1.07 26.14
CA ASP A 6 -12.03 2.48 26.22
C ASP A 6 -10.96 2.89 25.18
N VAL A 7 -10.49 1.95 24.34
CA VAL A 7 -9.48 2.25 23.33
C VAL A 7 -10.13 2.83 22.08
N ASN A 8 -9.80 4.08 21.76
CA ASN A 8 -10.11 4.68 20.46
C ASN A 8 -9.18 4.07 19.38
N TRP A 9 -9.68 3.06 18.67
CA TRP A 9 -8.91 2.32 17.65
C TRP A 9 -8.51 3.14 16.43
N GLU A 10 -9.22 4.23 16.13
CA GLU A 10 -8.85 5.16 15.06
C GLU A 10 -7.61 5.96 15.43
N THR A 11 -7.61 6.57 16.63
CA THR A 11 -6.44 7.27 17.17
C THR A 11 -5.28 6.29 17.36
N PHE A 12 -5.57 5.09 17.86
CA PHE A 12 -4.57 4.04 18.05
C PHE A 12 -3.84 3.70 16.75
N SER A 13 -4.59 3.50 15.66
CA SER A 13 -4.05 3.04 14.37
C SER A 13 -3.38 4.15 13.54
N SER A 14 -3.72 5.42 13.77
CA SER A 14 -3.23 6.55 12.97
C SER A 14 -2.14 7.38 13.63
N LYS A 15 -2.21 7.60 14.95
CA LYS A 15 -1.32 8.56 15.65
C LYS A 15 -0.14 7.91 16.36
N ASN A 16 -0.23 6.63 16.68
CA ASN A 16 0.90 5.91 17.28
C ASN A 16 1.81 5.33 16.20
N ILE A 17 3.09 5.22 16.52
CA ILE A 17 4.03 4.41 15.74
C ILE A 17 3.84 2.96 16.20
N LEU A 18 3.23 2.15 15.36
CA LEU A 18 2.97 0.75 15.64
C LEU A 18 4.01 -0.12 14.93
N THR A 19 4.62 -1.05 15.66
CA THR A 19 5.44 -2.09 15.03
C THR A 19 4.52 -3.11 14.34
N GLU A 20 5.05 -3.77 13.32
CA GLU A 20 4.29 -4.81 12.60
C GLU A 20 3.82 -5.94 13.52
N ASP A 21 4.61 -6.32 14.53
CA ASP A 21 4.21 -7.36 15.47
C ASP A 21 3.02 -6.95 16.33
N ILE A 22 2.95 -5.67 16.72
CA ILE A 22 1.77 -5.13 17.41
C ILE A 22 0.57 -5.20 16.47
N ILE A 23 0.74 -4.79 15.21
CA ILE A 23 -0.34 -4.84 14.21
C ILE A 23 -0.83 -6.28 13.99
N ARG A 24 0.07 -7.26 13.89
CA ARG A 24 -0.28 -8.69 13.79
C ARG A 24 -1.09 -9.16 15.00
N SER A 25 -0.64 -8.81 16.21
CA SER A 25 -1.32 -9.21 17.45
C SER A 25 -2.72 -8.59 17.59
N LEU A 26 -2.92 -7.40 17.02
CA LEU A 26 -4.16 -6.61 17.09
C LEU A 26 -4.90 -6.56 15.75
N GLN A 27 -4.63 -7.48 14.83
CA GLN A 27 -5.11 -7.47 13.44
C GLN A 27 -6.64 -7.39 13.29
N ASN A 28 -7.39 -7.82 14.31
CA ASN A 28 -8.86 -7.78 14.34
C ASN A 28 -9.44 -6.50 14.97
N LYS A 29 -8.59 -5.60 15.47
CA LYS A 29 -8.98 -4.39 16.20
C LYS A 29 -8.52 -3.11 15.50
N VAL A 30 -7.35 -3.15 14.87
CA VAL A 30 -6.79 -2.00 14.13
C VAL A 30 -7.64 -1.62 12.91
N LYS A 31 -7.53 -0.36 12.52
CA LYS A 31 -8.16 0.20 11.33
C LYS A 31 -7.21 0.12 10.15
N TRP A 32 -7.43 -0.85 9.26
CA TRP A 32 -6.50 -1.19 8.19
C TRP A 32 -6.26 -0.08 7.17
N ASP A 33 -7.26 0.74 6.89
CA ASP A 33 -7.15 1.94 6.07
C ASP A 33 -6.16 2.95 6.66
N LEU A 34 -6.21 3.14 7.99
CA LEU A 34 -5.28 4.02 8.71
C LEU A 34 -3.89 3.40 8.81
N ILE A 35 -3.82 2.08 9.03
CA ILE A 35 -2.54 1.34 9.03
C ILE A 35 -1.83 1.51 7.67
N SER A 36 -2.56 1.33 6.58
CA SER A 36 -2.03 1.41 5.21
C SER A 36 -1.46 2.79 4.89
N ARG A 37 -2.03 3.85 5.47
CA ARG A 37 -1.65 5.24 5.20
C ARG A 37 -0.55 5.75 6.12
N TYR A 38 -0.66 5.51 7.42
CA TYR A 38 0.12 6.23 8.42
C TYR A 38 1.28 5.42 9.02
N GLN A 39 1.24 4.09 8.93
CA GLN A 39 2.30 3.25 9.46
C GLN A 39 3.39 3.02 8.39
N VAL A 40 4.62 2.77 8.84
CA VAL A 40 5.70 2.33 7.95
C VAL A 40 5.63 0.81 7.86
N LEU A 41 5.29 0.30 6.68
CA LEU A 41 5.09 -1.12 6.44
C LEU A 41 6.21 -1.68 5.56
N SER A 42 6.76 -2.83 5.96
CA SER A 42 7.66 -3.59 5.10
C SER A 42 6.91 -4.22 3.93
N GLU A 43 7.61 -4.43 2.82
CA GLU A 43 7.07 -5.12 1.66
C GLU A 43 6.58 -6.55 1.98
N SER A 44 7.28 -7.25 2.89
CA SER A 44 6.84 -8.56 3.38
C SER A 44 5.50 -8.49 4.10
N PHE A 45 5.30 -7.48 4.94
CA PHE A 45 4.04 -7.27 5.64
C PHE A 45 2.92 -6.90 4.68
N ILE A 46 3.22 -6.08 3.68
CA ILE A 46 2.26 -5.71 2.64
C ILE A 46 1.76 -6.96 1.90
N LEU A 47 2.63 -7.92 1.60
CA LEU A 47 2.22 -9.18 0.96
C LEU A 47 1.41 -10.08 1.89
N GLU A 48 1.83 -10.18 3.15
CA GLU A 48 1.17 -10.96 4.19
C GLU A 48 -0.29 -10.50 4.39
N PHE A 49 -0.53 -9.19 4.39
CA PHE A 49 -1.85 -8.59 4.66
C PHE A 49 -2.48 -7.85 3.47
N ARG A 50 -2.08 -8.21 2.24
CA ARG A 50 -2.50 -7.52 1.00
C ARG A 50 -4.02 -7.41 0.82
N ASP A 51 -4.78 -8.37 1.35
CA ASP A 51 -6.23 -8.41 1.22
C ASP A 51 -6.95 -7.53 2.25
N ARG A 52 -6.22 -7.00 3.24
CA ARG A 52 -6.74 -6.08 4.27
C ARG A 52 -6.28 -4.64 4.05
N LEU A 53 -5.10 -4.47 3.44
CA LEU A 53 -4.51 -3.16 3.22
C LEU A 53 -5.19 -2.43 2.05
N ASP A 54 -5.35 -1.11 2.20
CA ASP A 54 -5.87 -0.25 1.15
C ASP A 54 -4.77 -0.03 0.09
N ARG A 55 -4.99 -0.57 -1.11
CA ARG A 55 -4.01 -0.57 -2.19
C ARG A 55 -3.66 0.84 -2.68
N ALA A 56 -4.61 1.77 -2.67
CA ALA A 56 -4.35 3.16 -3.05
C ALA A 56 -3.46 3.83 -2.00
N ALA A 57 -3.74 3.64 -0.71
CA ALA A 57 -2.91 4.14 0.36
C ALA A 57 -1.49 3.54 0.31
N ILE A 58 -1.35 2.23 0.04
CA ILE A 58 -0.04 1.60 -0.13
C ILE A 58 0.75 2.26 -1.26
N CYS A 59 0.14 2.44 -2.44
CA CYS A 59 0.81 3.04 -3.60
C CYS A 59 1.15 4.53 -3.40
N THR A 60 0.36 5.26 -2.61
CA THR A 60 0.57 6.69 -2.38
C THR A 60 1.59 6.97 -1.28
N TYR A 61 1.53 6.23 -0.16
CA TYR A 61 2.21 6.63 1.08
C TYR A 61 3.37 5.72 1.48
N GLN A 62 3.39 4.46 1.05
CA GLN A 62 4.48 3.55 1.39
C GLN A 62 5.64 3.73 0.41
N LYS A 63 6.86 3.48 0.89
CA LYS A 63 8.04 3.42 0.02
C LYS A 63 8.14 2.01 -0.56
N LEU A 64 7.84 1.88 -1.85
CA LEU A 64 7.90 0.60 -2.56
C LEU A 64 9.18 0.53 -3.41
N SER A 65 9.86 -0.60 -3.37
CA SER A 65 11.01 -0.85 -4.23
C SER A 65 10.57 -1.20 -5.65
N GLU A 66 11.46 -0.93 -6.61
CA GLU A 66 11.28 -1.29 -8.02
C GLU A 66 11.04 -2.80 -8.21
N LYS A 67 11.78 -3.61 -7.44
CA LYS A 67 11.63 -5.07 -7.43
C LYS A 67 10.23 -5.47 -6.96
N PHE A 68 9.74 -4.84 -5.90
CA PHE A 68 8.39 -5.11 -5.40
C PHE A 68 7.33 -4.75 -6.44
N ILE A 69 7.42 -3.56 -7.02
CA ILE A 69 6.47 -3.06 -8.01
C ILE A 69 6.45 -3.98 -9.25
N SER A 70 7.63 -4.36 -9.76
CA SER A 70 7.74 -5.22 -10.95
C SER A 70 7.22 -6.64 -10.71
N GLN A 71 7.41 -7.20 -9.52
CA GLN A 71 6.97 -8.56 -9.17
C GLN A 71 5.50 -8.64 -8.75
N ASN A 72 4.89 -7.54 -8.30
CA ASN A 72 3.55 -7.53 -7.71
C ASN A 72 2.55 -6.65 -8.49
N GLN A 73 2.66 -6.64 -9.82
CA GLN A 73 1.89 -5.74 -10.70
C GLN A 73 0.37 -5.81 -10.48
N SER A 74 -0.17 -6.95 -10.06
CA SER A 74 -1.60 -7.12 -9.79
C SER A 74 -2.06 -6.42 -8.51
N LEU A 75 -1.15 -6.01 -7.63
CA LEU A 75 -1.39 -5.24 -6.40
C LEU A 75 -1.17 -3.72 -6.61
N ILE A 76 -0.41 -3.35 -7.62
CA ILE A 76 -0.03 -1.97 -7.91
C ILE A 76 -1.10 -1.22 -8.69
N LEU A 77 -1.37 0.02 -8.28
CA LEU A 77 -2.17 0.99 -9.03
C LEU A 77 -1.21 1.93 -9.77
N TRP A 78 -0.99 1.64 -11.06
CA TRP A 78 0.03 2.32 -11.87
C TRP A 78 -0.18 3.83 -11.98
N ASP A 79 -1.43 4.26 -12.12
CA ASP A 79 -1.76 5.69 -12.20
C ASP A 79 -1.34 6.43 -10.93
N ILE A 80 -1.44 5.79 -9.77
CA ILE A 80 -1.06 6.34 -8.47
C ILE A 80 0.46 6.28 -8.30
N VAL A 81 1.07 5.11 -8.53
CA VAL A 81 2.52 4.93 -8.39
C VAL A 81 3.29 5.91 -9.27
N SER A 82 2.84 6.16 -10.50
CA SER A 82 3.49 7.11 -11.41
C SER A 82 3.46 8.58 -10.93
N GLN A 83 2.48 8.93 -10.09
CA GLN A 83 2.32 10.28 -9.56
C GLN A 83 3.05 10.48 -8.22
N PHE A 84 3.09 9.44 -7.37
CA PHE A 84 3.51 9.58 -5.98
C PHE A 84 4.80 8.84 -5.63
N GLN A 85 5.20 7.82 -6.39
CA GLN A 85 6.46 7.12 -6.16
C GLN A 85 7.58 7.70 -7.03
N THR A 86 8.71 8.04 -6.43
CA THR A 86 9.93 8.37 -7.16
C THR A 86 10.55 7.08 -7.68
N LEU A 87 10.14 6.66 -8.87
CA LEU A 87 10.83 5.58 -9.59
C LEU A 87 12.11 6.13 -10.21
N VAL A 88 13.22 5.37 -10.18
CA VAL A 88 14.42 5.80 -10.91
C VAL A 88 14.15 5.60 -12.41
N LYS A 89 14.74 6.47 -13.24
CA LYS A 89 14.49 6.56 -14.70
C LYS A 89 14.57 5.23 -15.46
N ASP A 90 15.25 4.23 -14.93
CA ASP A 90 15.45 2.94 -15.58
C ASP A 90 14.14 2.14 -15.72
N LEU A 91 13.20 2.30 -14.77
CA LEU A 91 11.87 1.68 -14.85
C LEU A 91 10.93 2.36 -15.85
N PHE A 92 11.12 3.66 -16.12
CA PHE A 92 10.21 4.41 -16.99
C PHE A 92 10.32 3.97 -18.45
N SER A 93 11.47 3.50 -18.91
CA SER A 93 11.61 2.97 -20.29
C SER A 93 10.70 1.76 -20.52
N ASP A 94 10.66 0.84 -19.56
CA ASP A 94 9.86 -0.39 -19.63
C ASP A 94 8.40 -0.18 -19.20
N LEU A 95 8.14 0.72 -18.24
CA LEU A 95 6.79 1.10 -17.82
C LEU A 95 6.07 1.97 -18.83
N GLN A 96 6.76 2.83 -19.56
CA GLN A 96 6.15 3.64 -20.63
C GLN A 96 5.57 2.71 -21.72
N ILE A 97 6.22 1.57 -22.01
CA ILE A 97 5.69 0.53 -22.90
C ILE A 97 4.45 -0.15 -22.30
N MET A 98 4.41 -0.43 -21.00
CA MET A 98 3.24 -1.04 -20.35
C MET A 98 2.05 -0.07 -20.21
N LEU A 99 2.31 1.20 -19.92
CA LEU A 99 1.32 2.28 -19.87
C LEU A 99 0.71 2.53 -21.27
N ILE A 100 1.55 2.50 -22.33
CA ILE A 100 1.09 2.59 -23.72
C ILE A 100 0.34 1.31 -24.15
N GLY A 101 0.76 0.12 -23.70
CA GLY A 101 0.20 -1.17 -24.11
C GLY A 101 -1.11 -1.60 -23.43
N LYS A 102 -1.41 -1.06 -22.23
CA LYS A 102 -2.67 -1.34 -21.51
C LYS A 102 -3.62 -0.13 -21.40
N GLY A 103 -3.17 1.09 -21.72
CA GLY A 103 -3.98 2.32 -21.64
C GLY A 103 -4.64 2.79 -22.94
N PHE A 104 -4.45 2.10 -24.08
CA PHE A 104 -5.01 2.50 -25.38
C PHE A 104 -5.94 1.46 -26.02
N ARG A 105 -6.52 0.54 -25.23
CA ARG A 105 -7.41 -0.49 -25.78
C ARG A 105 -8.90 -0.12 -25.84
N ASP A 106 -9.30 1.05 -25.32
CA ASP A 106 -10.71 1.50 -25.32
C ASP A 106 -10.98 2.88 -25.96
N PHE A 107 -10.08 3.38 -26.81
CA PHE A 107 -10.38 4.53 -27.69
C PHE A 107 -10.08 4.23 -29.15
N LYS A 108 -10.66 3.15 -29.69
CA LYS A 108 -11.02 3.00 -31.11
C LYS A 108 -12.13 1.95 -31.24
N ASN A 109 -13.37 2.38 -31.06
CA ASN A 109 -14.49 2.16 -31.98
C ASN A 109 -15.69 3.02 -31.55
#